data_AF-A0A7S1ZE41-F1
#
_entry.id   AF-A0A7S1ZE41-F1
#
_cell.length_a   1.000
_cell.length_b   1.000
_cell.length_c   1.000
_cell.angle_alpha   90.00
_cell.angle_beta   90.00
_cell.angle_gamma   90.00
#
_symmetry.space_group_name_H-M   'P 1'
#
loop_
_entity.id
_entity.type
_entity.pdbx_description
1 polymer ?
#
loop_
_entity_poly.entity_id
_entity_poly.type
_entity_poly.pdbx_seq_one_letter_code
_entity_poly.pdbx_strand_id
1 'polypeptide(L)'
;DKFDRNKDGIIDSITFLHSGYGAEFGGIDCHTSSIYENRIWSHKWFIKPNPGFVTSRISGKNINISNYVISSVLYGTCGQDIARIGTISHEIGHMLNLPSLYGGGQGNGASTGGMGIGNYG
;
A
#
# COMPACT_ATOMS: atom_id res chain seq x y z
N ASP A 1 19.45 7.02 12.76
CA ASP A 1 18.51 7.37 11.69
C ASP A 1 18.62 6.34 10.57
N LYS A 2 18.18 5.09 10.84
CA LYS A 2 18.40 3.93 9.95
C LYS A 2 17.35 3.81 8.82
N PHE A 3 16.27 4.57 8.93
CA PHE A 3 15.09 4.52 8.04
C PHE A 3 14.68 5.91 7.53
N ASP A 4 15.56 6.89 7.76
CA ASP A 4 15.45 8.30 7.35
C ASP A 4 16.80 8.61 6.67
N ARG A 5 16.92 8.19 5.42
CA ARG A 5 18.17 8.20 4.66
C ARG A 5 18.53 9.62 4.21
N ASN A 6 17.55 10.49 4.03
CA ASN A 6 17.73 11.89 3.65
C ASN A 6 17.84 12.84 4.87
N LYS A 7 17.63 12.33 6.09
CA LYS A 7 17.73 13.06 7.38
C LYS A 7 16.71 14.19 7.52
N ASP A 8 15.52 14.02 6.95
CA ASP A 8 14.44 15.01 7.03
C ASP A 8 13.52 14.81 8.26
N GLY A 9 13.78 13.77 9.07
CA GLY A 9 12.99 13.43 10.25
C GLY A 9 11.72 12.64 9.94
N ILE A 10 11.59 12.12 8.71
CA ILE A 10 10.48 11.31 8.22
C ILE A 10 11.03 9.92 7.82
N ILE A 11 10.27 8.87 8.10
CA ILE A 11 10.59 7.54 7.59
C ILE A 11 10.43 7.55 6.06
N ASP A 12 11.48 7.12 5.35
CA ASP A 12 11.53 7.12 3.88
C ASP A 12 10.35 6.33 3.28
N SER A 13 10.05 5.15 3.85
CA SER A 13 8.80 4.45 3.56
C SER A 13 8.46 3.31 4.53
N ILE A 14 7.18 2.95 4.59
CA ILE A 14 6.64 1.82 5.34
C ILE A 14 5.65 1.04 4.48
N THR A 15 5.66 -0.28 4.60
CA THR A 15 4.71 -1.18 3.94
C THR A 15 3.95 -1.99 4.98
N PHE A 16 2.63 -2.01 4.85
CA PHE A 16 1.73 -2.84 5.65
C PHE A 16 1.26 -4.04 4.85
N LEU A 17 1.22 -5.19 5.51
CA LEU A 17 0.60 -6.39 4.99
C LEU A 17 -0.61 -6.70 5.87
N HIS A 18 -1.80 -6.75 5.28
CA HIS A 18 -3.03 -7.07 6.02
C HIS A 18 -3.46 -8.51 5.76
N SER A 19 -4.02 -9.15 6.79
CA SER A 19 -4.63 -10.46 6.68
C SER A 19 -5.80 -10.47 5.70
N GLY A 20 -6.04 -11.62 5.08
CA GLY A 20 -7.17 -11.81 4.18
C GLY A 20 -6.90 -11.33 2.75
N TYR A 21 -7.97 -11.18 2.00
CA TYR A 21 -7.97 -10.88 0.57
C TYR A 21 -8.10 -9.38 0.30
N GLY A 22 -7.40 -8.88 -0.72
CA GLY A 22 -7.54 -7.51 -1.19
C GLY A 22 -8.91 -7.24 -1.83
N ALA A 23 -9.43 -6.01 -1.66
CA ALA A 23 -10.68 -5.59 -2.29
C ALA A 23 -10.60 -5.55 -3.82
N GLU A 24 -9.40 -5.42 -4.40
CA GLU A 24 -9.15 -5.41 -5.84
C GLU A 24 -9.60 -6.69 -6.56
N PHE A 25 -9.72 -7.81 -5.85
CA PHE A 25 -10.23 -9.07 -6.41
C PHE A 25 -11.76 -9.09 -6.57
N GLY A 26 -12.48 -8.09 -6.03
CA GLY A 26 -13.93 -8.07 -6.02
C GLY A 26 -14.54 -9.28 -5.32
N GLY A 27 -15.84 -9.52 -5.49
CA GLY A 27 -16.51 -10.71 -4.97
C GLY A 27 -16.63 -10.79 -3.45
N ILE A 28 -16.92 -11.99 -2.95
CA ILE A 28 -17.16 -12.29 -1.53
C ILE A 28 -16.00 -13.16 -1.00
N ASP A 29 -15.44 -12.77 0.13
CA ASP A 29 -14.50 -13.58 0.90
C ASP A 29 -15.18 -14.87 1.37
N CYS A 30 -14.65 -16.04 0.99
CA CYS A 30 -15.28 -17.33 1.31
C CYS A 30 -15.19 -17.75 2.77
N HIS A 31 -14.33 -17.12 3.58
CA HIS A 31 -14.18 -17.40 5.01
C HIS A 31 -15.01 -16.47 5.89
N THR A 32 -15.12 -15.20 5.49
CA THR A 32 -15.79 -14.18 6.30
C THR A 32 -17.13 -13.72 5.74
N SER A 33 -17.48 -14.14 4.52
CA SER A 33 -18.63 -13.63 3.75
C SER A 33 -18.59 -12.11 3.53
N SER A 34 -17.42 -11.50 3.66
CA SER A 34 -17.23 -10.07 3.48
C SER A 34 -17.21 -9.68 2.00
N ILE A 35 -18.05 -8.71 1.62
CA ILE A 35 -18.04 -8.10 0.30
C ILE A 35 -16.78 -7.22 0.12
N TYR A 36 -16.39 -6.93 -1.13
CA TYR A 36 -15.16 -6.20 -1.41
C TYR A 36 -15.14 -4.78 -0.82
N GLU A 37 -16.29 -4.12 -0.67
CA GLU A 37 -16.42 -2.80 -0.05
C GLU A 37 -16.01 -2.77 1.43
N ASN A 38 -16.06 -3.93 2.09
CA ASN A 38 -15.65 -4.11 3.48
C ASN A 38 -14.22 -4.65 3.62
N ARG A 39 -13.47 -4.75 2.52
CA ARG A 39 -12.07 -5.18 2.49
C ARG A 39 -11.16 -4.00 2.14
N ILE A 40 -9.89 -4.11 2.50
CA ILE A 40 -8.89 -3.09 2.18
C ILE A 40 -8.45 -3.31 0.73
N TRP A 41 -8.51 -2.25 -0.07
CA TRP A 41 -7.94 -2.23 -1.41
C TRP A 41 -6.43 -1.98 -1.30
N SER A 42 -5.58 -2.77 -1.95
CA SER A 42 -4.13 -2.52 -1.94
C SER A 42 -3.78 -1.17 -2.59
N HIS A 43 -3.03 -0.29 -1.90
CA HIS A 43 -2.71 1.04 -2.43
C HIS A 43 -1.48 1.69 -1.77
N LYS A 44 -0.90 2.67 -2.48
CA LYS A 44 -0.03 3.72 -1.90
C LYS A 44 -0.83 4.97 -1.57
N TRP A 45 -0.64 5.51 -0.38
CA TRP A 45 -1.19 6.80 0.00
C TRP A 45 -0.20 7.63 0.81
N PHE A 46 -0.66 8.82 1.22
CA PHE A 46 0.07 9.67 2.14
C PHE A 46 -0.81 10.07 3.32
N ILE A 47 -0.23 10.04 4.52
CA ILE A 47 -0.86 10.60 5.71
C ILE A 47 -0.66 12.11 5.62
N LYS A 48 -1.76 12.87 5.52
CA LYS A 48 -1.69 14.34 5.51
C LYS A 48 -1.01 14.81 6.80
N PRO A 49 0.16 15.47 6.72
CA PRO A 49 0.81 15.97 7.92
C PRO A 49 -0.01 17.16 8.44
N ASN A 50 -0.64 16.98 9.60
CA ASN A 50 -1.17 18.10 10.37
C ASN A 50 -0.08 18.63 11.30
N PRO A 51 -0.03 19.95 11.59
CA PRO A 51 0.92 20.50 12.56
C PRO A 51 0.80 19.77 13.90
N GLY A 52 1.90 19.18 14.37
CA GLY A 52 1.94 18.38 15.61
C GLY A 52 1.59 16.90 15.46
N PHE A 53 1.26 16.43 14.25
CA PHE A 53 1.10 15.00 13.99
C PHE A 53 2.45 14.31 14.09
N VAL A 54 2.61 13.48 15.11
CA VAL A 54 3.77 12.61 15.33
C VAL A 54 3.27 11.18 15.25
N THR A 55 3.74 10.42 14.25
CA THR A 55 3.28 9.04 14.05
C THR A 55 3.75 8.13 15.17
N SER A 56 4.97 8.35 15.69
CA SER A 56 5.47 7.68 16.88
C SER A 56 6.55 8.48 17.57
N ARG A 57 6.77 8.22 18.86
CA ARG A 57 7.93 8.73 19.61
C ARG A 57 8.75 7.56 20.12
N ILE A 58 10.02 7.51 19.73
CA ILE A 58 10.96 6.50 20.22
C ILE A 58 12.14 7.22 20.86
N SER A 59 12.40 6.92 22.14
CA SER A 59 13.52 7.51 22.90
C SER A 59 13.59 9.05 22.85
N GLY A 60 12.42 9.71 22.91
CA GLY A 60 12.33 11.18 22.89
C GLY A 60 12.44 11.83 21.51
N LYS A 61 12.65 11.05 20.44
CA LYS A 61 12.64 11.55 19.06
C LYS A 61 11.26 11.36 18.45
N ASN A 62 10.78 12.39 17.75
CA ASN A 62 9.59 12.28 16.91
C ASN A 62 9.93 11.50 15.65
N ILE A 63 9.06 10.56 15.29
CA ILE A 63 9.11 9.80 14.06
C ILE A 63 7.83 10.11 13.30
N ASN A 64 7.98 10.57 12.06
CA ASN A 64 6.87 10.86 11.18
C ASN A 64 6.84 9.88 10.02
N ILE A 65 5.64 9.44 9.65
CA ILE A 65 5.39 8.66 8.45
C ILE A 65 4.52 9.53 7.56
N SER A 66 5.04 9.91 6.39
CA SER A 66 4.29 10.67 5.41
C SER A 66 3.68 9.80 4.33
N ASN A 67 4.41 8.78 3.85
CA ASN A 67 3.94 7.87 2.81
C ASN A 67 3.86 6.44 3.34
N TYR A 68 2.85 5.69 2.89
CA TYR A 68 2.73 4.27 3.18
C TYR A 68 2.17 3.50 1.99
N VAL A 69 2.48 2.21 1.98
CA VAL A 69 1.89 1.20 1.09
C VAL A 69 1.14 0.20 1.95
N ILE A 70 0.00 -0.29 1.49
CA ILE A 70 -0.71 -1.42 2.10
C ILE A 70 -1.09 -2.45 1.04
N SER A 71 -0.89 -3.73 1.34
CA SER A 71 -1.26 -4.84 0.46
C SER A 71 -1.79 -6.05 1.22
N SER A 72 -2.61 -6.87 0.56
CA SER A 72 -3.13 -8.11 1.12
C SER A 72 -2.08 -9.21 1.15
N VAL A 73 -2.25 -10.19 2.05
CA VAL A 73 -1.36 -11.38 2.12
C VAL A 73 -1.91 -12.60 1.41
N LEU A 74 -3.21 -12.64 1.07
CA LEU A 74 -3.83 -13.75 0.35
C LEU A 74 -4.27 -13.33 -1.05
N TYR A 75 -4.08 -14.25 -2.00
CA TYR A 75 -4.49 -14.10 -3.38
C TYR A 75 -5.96 -14.51 -3.58
N GLY A 76 -6.71 -13.75 -4.39
CA GLY A 76 -8.07 -14.10 -4.80
C GLY A 76 -9.13 -13.76 -3.74
N THR A 77 -10.10 -14.64 -3.54
CA THR A 77 -11.20 -14.50 -2.57
C THR A 77 -11.43 -15.75 -1.72
N CYS A 78 -10.63 -16.80 -1.96
CA CYS A 78 -10.71 -18.07 -1.24
C CYS A 78 -9.38 -18.83 -1.32
N GLY A 79 -9.10 -19.67 -0.33
CA GLY A 79 -7.88 -20.48 -0.27
C GLY A 79 -6.78 -19.90 0.63
N GLN A 80 -5.55 -20.33 0.40
CA GLN A 80 -4.39 -19.95 1.22
C GLN A 80 -3.18 -19.56 0.38
N ASP A 81 -3.40 -19.32 -0.92
CA ASP A 81 -2.34 -18.89 -1.82
C ASP A 81 -1.88 -17.49 -1.40
N ILE A 82 -0.57 -17.35 -1.26
CA ILE A 82 0.04 -16.09 -0.85
C ILE A 82 -0.16 -15.07 -1.98
N ALA A 83 -0.59 -13.86 -1.61
CA ALA A 83 -0.65 -12.72 -2.51
C ALA A 83 0.71 -12.57 -3.19
N ARG A 84 0.68 -12.54 -4.52
CA ARG A 84 1.90 -12.69 -5.26
C ARG A 84 2.72 -11.39 -5.18
N ILE A 85 4.04 -11.52 -5.33
CA ILE A 85 4.99 -10.44 -5.05
C ILE A 85 4.85 -9.24 -6.02
N GLY A 86 4.13 -9.39 -7.13
CA GLY A 86 3.93 -8.35 -8.13
C GLY A 86 3.30 -7.08 -7.58
N THR A 87 2.23 -7.20 -6.80
CA THR A 87 1.54 -6.06 -6.20
C THR A 87 2.44 -5.32 -5.20
N ILE A 88 3.10 -6.06 -4.31
CA ILE A 88 4.04 -5.48 -3.35
C ILE A 88 5.23 -4.82 -4.08
N SER A 89 5.73 -5.45 -5.16
CA SER A 89 6.85 -4.92 -5.96
C SER A 89 6.47 -3.67 -6.76
N HIS A 90 5.24 -3.59 -7.28
CA HIS A 90 4.69 -2.40 -7.94
C HIS A 90 4.73 -1.20 -6.99
N GLU A 91 4.22 -1.41 -5.78
CA GLU A 91 4.12 -0.36 -4.78
C GLU A 91 5.48 0.04 -4.18
N ILE A 92 6.41 -0.93 -4.04
CA ILE A 92 7.82 -0.63 -3.71
C ILE A 92 8.48 0.19 -4.84
N GLY A 93 8.12 -0.05 -6.10
CA GLY A 93 8.59 0.77 -7.23
C GLY A 93 8.26 2.26 -7.07
N HIS A 94 7.07 2.58 -6.53
CA HIS A 94 6.70 3.96 -6.20
C HIS A 94 7.55 4.57 -5.07
N MET A 95 8.06 3.75 -4.15
CA MET A 95 9.00 4.21 -3.12
C MET A 95 10.35 4.63 -3.71
N LEU A 96 10.71 4.12 -4.89
CA LEU A 96 11.92 4.51 -5.63
C LEU A 96 11.69 5.67 -6.61
N ASN A 97 10.59 6.42 -6.45
CA ASN A 97 10.16 7.50 -7.35
C ASN A 97 9.87 7.04 -8.80
N LEU A 98 9.57 5.77 -9.03
CA LEU A 98 9.12 5.32 -10.35
C LEU A 98 7.64 5.71 -10.53
N PRO A 99 7.28 6.48 -11.58
CA PRO A 99 5.88 6.78 -11.87
C PRO A 99 5.16 5.52 -12.34
N SER A 100 3.86 5.41 -12.06
CA SER A 100 3.05 4.33 -12.63
C SER A 100 3.02 4.51 -14.15
N LEU A 101 3.47 3.50 -14.90
CA LEU A 101 3.54 3.56 -16.37
C LEU A 101 2.18 3.28 -17.05
N TYR A 102 1.07 3.44 -16.32
CA TYR A 102 -0.26 3.36 -16.90
C TYR A 102 -0.45 4.52 -17.87
N GLY A 103 -0.87 4.21 -19.09
CA GLY A 103 -1.14 5.22 -20.11
C GLY A 103 -2.12 6.29 -19.61
N GLY A 104 -1.62 7.52 -19.55
CA GLY A 104 -2.32 8.81 -19.62
C GLY A 104 -3.71 8.93 -19.00
N GLY A 105 -3.78 9.39 -17.75
CA GLY A 105 -4.98 10.00 -17.17
C GLY A 105 -4.60 10.90 -16.01
N GLN A 106 -4.77 12.21 -16.20
CA GLN A 106 -4.49 13.22 -15.17
C GLN A 106 -5.34 12.99 -13.91
N GLY A 107 -4.65 12.92 -12.77
CA GLY A 107 -5.22 13.23 -11.47
C GLY A 107 -6.12 12.15 -10.85
N ASN A 108 -6.01 12.05 -9.53
CA ASN A 108 -6.87 11.26 -8.65
C ASN A 108 -6.65 9.75 -8.71
N GLY A 109 -5.71 9.25 -7.88
CA GLY A 109 -5.75 7.94 -7.22
C GLY A 109 -6.52 6.83 -7.93
N ALA A 110 -6.25 6.64 -9.22
CA ALA A 110 -7.10 5.85 -10.09
C ALA A 110 -6.67 4.39 -10.00
N SER A 111 -7.39 3.67 -9.15
CA SER A 111 -7.69 2.24 -9.23
C SER A 111 -8.36 1.86 -10.56
N THR A 112 -7.86 2.34 -11.69
CA THR A 112 -8.33 1.92 -13.02
C THR A 112 -7.52 0.70 -13.45
N GLY A 113 -7.88 -0.47 -12.91
CA GLY A 113 -7.72 -1.80 -13.53
C GLY A 113 -6.54 -2.01 -14.47
N GLY A 114 -5.36 -1.52 -14.11
CA GLY A 114 -4.30 -1.28 -15.08
C GLY A 114 -3.37 -2.46 -15.18
N MET A 115 -3.28 -3.07 -16.35
CA MET A 115 -2.33 -4.12 -16.73
C MET A 115 -0.88 -3.61 -16.74
N GLY A 116 -0.33 -3.31 -15.58
CA GLY A 116 1.00 -2.74 -15.40
C GLY A 116 1.89 -3.72 -14.66
N ILE A 117 3.19 -3.41 -14.61
CA ILE A 117 4.19 -4.27 -13.98
C ILE A 117 3.79 -4.49 -12.52
N GLY A 118 3.21 -5.66 -12.22
CA GLY A 118 2.72 -6.06 -10.90
C GLY A 118 1.21 -6.31 -10.74
N ASN A 119 0.35 -5.98 -11.72
CA ASN A 119 -1.11 -6.16 -11.60
C ASN A 119 -1.59 -7.63 -11.75
N TYR A 120 -0.75 -8.48 -12.33
CA TYR A 120 -1.00 -9.92 -12.47
C TYR A 120 0.09 -10.78 -11.85
N GLY A 121 1.11 -10.10 -11.33
CA GLY A 121 2.24 -10.75 -10.73
C GLY A 121 1.80 -11.42 -9.46
#